data_AF-A0A7S1MSQ8-F1
#
_entry.id   AF-A0A7S1MSQ8-F1
#
_cell.length_a   1.000
_cell.length_b   1.000
_cell.length_c   1.000
_cell.angle_alpha   90.00
_cell.angle_beta   90.00
_cell.angle_gamma   90.00
#
_symmetry.space_group_name_H-M   'P 1'
#
loop_
_entity.id
_entity.type
_entity.pdbx_description
1 polymer ?
#
loop_
_entity_poly.entity_id
_entity_poly.type
_entity_poly.pdbx_seq_one_letter_code
_entity_poly.pdbx_strand_id
1 'polypeptide(L)'
;SSSHFGSSLLPRLDRRHLPQMGGPSKLLSDDAAYLQAAAAAAVAAAACICCGGQGADQYGDCPLCEGCHPAGSQDFSLKLAWRSCPCLTCTSPASATKQSAAESDNPQIAYWRHRWRLPGPGSVWTLSGHSRALERTGFCIEETRVFLDAGVGWRNPTSSPLAILVTHGHIDHVNALPLLLRCNGDPAVFVPREHLNGVREMCRMTWAVKRKDGSRGAGQRADVEPGEMAELKPGELAVPVGDMGLRDPAPQDVRGRLWVPVEPGCTALLPGNQGLLVRTVECYHTVADIGYLVCERKKVLRGKTPDAQVELDALYARLPNDKRAAGQAIGALRKSGATMDVEEAVPRLAFLCDTTVQVFGPCADCRAGRQESCAFADRERNPNGRRCPTAEAAEAQRAAILACPAVIVECSFMAAGGMTEEESEAEAVLRGHLSWSQLLPIVLAHPGTTFVLVHFSERYTDREIREHFLASGSPPNIVLWV
;
A
#
# COMPACT_ATOMS: atom_id res chain seq x y z
N SER A 1 -24.41 -43.70 37.19
CA SER A 1 -25.48 -44.53 36.61
C SER A 1 -26.16 -43.77 35.49
N SER A 2 -25.94 -44.24 34.26
CA SER A 2 -26.72 -44.06 33.02
C SER A 2 -27.78 -42.93 32.90
N SER A 3 -27.56 -42.02 31.96
CA SER A 3 -28.60 -41.24 31.25
C SER A 3 -28.11 -40.95 29.82
N HIS A 4 -28.42 -41.82 28.84
CA HIS A 4 -29.43 -41.61 27.79
C HIS A 4 -29.36 -40.25 27.08
N PHE A 5 -28.63 -40.22 25.95
CA PHE A 5 -28.67 -39.16 24.95
C PHE A 5 -29.76 -39.47 23.92
N GLY A 6 -30.76 -38.58 23.80
CA GLY A 6 -31.76 -38.60 22.74
C GLY A 6 -31.22 -37.94 21.47
N SER A 7 -31.34 -38.65 20.35
CA SER A 7 -31.03 -38.16 19.00
C SER A 7 -32.17 -37.28 18.47
N SER A 8 -31.90 -36.01 18.17
CA SER A 8 -32.82 -35.13 17.45
C SER A 8 -32.66 -35.28 15.93
N LEU A 9 -33.78 -35.59 15.28
CA LEU A 9 -33.98 -35.74 13.84
C LEU A 9 -33.76 -34.42 13.08
N LEU A 10 -32.99 -34.47 11.99
CA LEU A 10 -32.98 -33.47 10.93
C LEU A 10 -34.12 -33.77 9.92
N PRO A 11 -34.85 -32.77 9.40
CA PRO A 11 -35.88 -33.01 8.40
C PRO A 11 -35.27 -33.21 7.00
N ARG A 12 -35.77 -34.24 6.30
CA ARG A 12 -35.49 -34.51 4.88
C ARG A 12 -36.14 -33.45 4.00
N LEU A 13 -35.35 -32.77 3.16
CA LEU A 13 -35.84 -31.88 2.11
C LEU A 13 -36.37 -32.69 0.92
N ASP A 14 -37.62 -32.42 0.55
CA ASP A 14 -38.38 -33.01 -0.56
C ASP A 14 -37.91 -32.44 -1.91
N ARG A 15 -37.52 -33.32 -2.84
CA ARG A 15 -37.03 -32.99 -4.19
C ARG A 15 -38.15 -32.99 -5.22
N ARG A 16 -39.19 -32.19 -5.01
CA ARG A 16 -40.26 -32.02 -6.01
C ARG A 16 -40.65 -30.55 -6.15
N HIS A 17 -39.89 -29.84 -6.99
CA HIS A 17 -40.31 -28.78 -7.92
C HIS A 17 -39.08 -27.99 -8.36
N LEU A 18 -38.51 -28.37 -9.51
CA LEU A 18 -37.61 -27.51 -10.28
C LEU A 18 -38.34 -27.14 -11.58
N PRO A 19 -38.43 -25.85 -11.95
CA PRO A 19 -39.02 -25.43 -13.21
C PRO A 19 -38.10 -25.82 -14.38
N GLN A 20 -38.71 -26.28 -15.46
CA GLN A 20 -38.04 -26.60 -16.72
C GLN A 20 -37.46 -25.33 -17.35
N MET A 21 -36.14 -25.27 -17.48
CA MET A 21 -35.44 -24.25 -18.25
C MET A 21 -35.50 -24.61 -19.74
N GLY A 22 -35.96 -23.65 -20.55
CA GLY A 22 -36.10 -23.76 -22.01
C GLY A 22 -34.76 -23.95 -22.73
N GLY A 23 -34.83 -24.59 -23.89
CA GLY A 23 -33.68 -24.96 -24.73
C GLY A 23 -32.93 -23.77 -25.35
N PRO A 24 -31.74 -24.03 -25.92
CA PRO A 24 -30.84 -22.99 -26.38
C PRO A 24 -31.36 -22.32 -27.66
N SER A 25 -31.51 -21.00 -27.60
CA SER A 25 -31.78 -20.14 -28.75
C SER A 25 -30.48 -19.80 -29.49
N LYS A 26 -30.63 -19.53 -30.78
CA LYS A 26 -29.60 -19.20 -31.79
C LYS A 26 -28.73 -17.99 -31.39
N LEU A 27 -27.60 -18.24 -30.74
CA LEU A 27 -26.56 -17.22 -30.47
C LEU A 27 -25.13 -17.78 -30.54
N LEU A 28 -24.92 -18.89 -31.27
CA LEU A 28 -23.62 -19.59 -31.34
C LEU A 28 -23.00 -19.70 -32.76
N SER A 29 -23.57 -19.03 -33.78
CA SER A 29 -23.00 -19.10 -35.14
C SER A 29 -21.94 -18.06 -35.45
N ASP A 30 -21.92 -16.94 -34.73
CA ASP A 30 -21.08 -15.78 -35.11
C ASP A 30 -19.71 -15.79 -34.39
N ASP A 31 -19.61 -16.49 -33.25
CA ASP A 31 -18.36 -16.64 -32.49
C ASP A 31 -17.39 -17.63 -33.15
N ALA A 32 -17.88 -18.64 -33.87
CA ALA A 32 -17.03 -19.64 -34.51
C ALA A 32 -16.22 -19.06 -35.69
N ALA A 33 -16.83 -18.13 -36.44
CA ALA A 33 -16.17 -17.43 -37.54
C ALA A 33 -15.14 -16.42 -37.03
N TYR A 34 -15.43 -15.73 -35.92
CA TYR A 34 -14.50 -14.81 -35.27
C TYR A 34 -13.30 -15.55 -34.66
N LEU A 35 -13.53 -16.68 -33.98
CA LEU A 35 -12.46 -17.52 -33.41
C LEU A 35 -11.59 -18.18 -34.50
N GLN A 36 -12.18 -18.58 -35.64
CA GLN A 36 -11.39 -19.08 -36.77
C GLN A 36 -10.58 -17.99 -37.48
N ALA A 37 -11.12 -16.78 -37.62
CA ALA A 37 -10.38 -15.64 -38.19
C ALA A 37 -9.24 -15.18 -37.27
N ALA A 38 -9.48 -15.14 -35.95
CA ALA A 38 -8.46 -14.81 -34.95
C ALA A 38 -7.36 -15.89 -34.87
N ALA A 39 -7.73 -17.18 -34.94
CA ALA A 39 -6.76 -18.27 -34.98
C ALA A 39 -5.93 -18.26 -36.28
N ALA A 40 -6.54 -17.99 -37.44
CA ALA A 40 -5.83 -17.89 -38.72
C ALA A 40 -4.88 -16.68 -38.75
N ALA A 41 -5.27 -15.54 -38.16
CA ALA A 41 -4.42 -14.36 -38.03
C ALA A 41 -3.25 -14.59 -37.05
N ALA A 42 -3.47 -15.33 -35.95
CA ALA A 42 -2.42 -15.69 -35.00
C ALA A 42 -1.40 -16.68 -35.59
N VAL A 43 -1.85 -17.63 -36.41
CA VAL A 43 -0.97 -18.56 -37.14
C VAL A 43 -0.16 -17.84 -38.22
N ALA A 44 -0.74 -16.85 -38.91
CA ALA A 44 -0.03 -16.03 -39.89
C ALA A 44 1.02 -15.09 -39.26
N ALA A 45 0.77 -14.60 -38.04
CA ALA A 45 1.70 -13.72 -37.32
C ALA A 45 2.89 -14.47 -36.66
N ALA A 46 2.80 -15.79 -36.52
CA ALA A 46 3.82 -16.64 -35.89
C ALA A 46 4.69 -17.43 -36.89
N ALA A 47 4.47 -17.29 -38.19
CA ALA A 47 5.21 -18.04 -39.19
C ALA A 47 6.65 -17.51 -39.34
N CYS A 48 7.64 -18.36 -39.04
CA CYS A 48 9.04 -18.08 -39.36
C CYS A 48 9.20 -17.89 -40.89
N ILE A 49 9.66 -16.70 -41.31
CA ILE A 49 9.81 -16.32 -42.72
C ILE A 49 10.78 -17.25 -43.46
N CYS A 50 11.77 -17.81 -42.77
CA CYS A 50 12.80 -18.66 -43.39
C CYS A 50 12.30 -20.07 -43.76
N CYS A 51 11.32 -20.62 -43.04
CA CYS A 51 10.80 -21.98 -43.29
C CYS A 51 9.30 -22.04 -43.59
N GLY A 52 8.64 -20.88 -43.75
CA GLY A 52 7.20 -20.83 -44.02
C GLY A 52 6.34 -21.38 -42.89
N GLY A 53 6.81 -21.31 -41.63
CA GLY A 53 6.06 -21.74 -40.45
C GLY A 53 6.05 -23.26 -40.17
N GLN A 54 6.87 -24.06 -40.85
CA GLN A 54 6.89 -25.52 -40.64
C GLN A 54 7.59 -25.99 -39.35
N GLY A 55 8.26 -25.09 -38.62
CA GLY A 55 9.08 -25.45 -37.46
C GLY A 55 8.89 -24.61 -36.21
N ALA A 56 7.93 -23.68 -36.14
CA ALA A 56 7.73 -22.90 -34.92
C ALA A 56 7.08 -23.77 -33.84
N ASP A 57 7.78 -23.97 -32.72
CA ASP A 57 7.13 -24.47 -31.51
C ASP A 57 6.35 -23.34 -30.83
N GLN A 58 5.53 -23.70 -29.84
CA GLN A 58 4.69 -22.77 -29.08
C GLN A 58 5.47 -21.72 -28.25
N TYR A 59 6.81 -21.75 -28.28
CA TYR A 59 7.69 -20.84 -27.55
C TYR A 59 8.50 -19.90 -28.45
N GLY A 60 8.32 -19.97 -29.77
CA GLY A 60 8.87 -18.97 -30.71
C GLY A 60 10.30 -19.23 -31.16
N ASP A 61 10.90 -20.36 -30.78
CA ASP A 61 12.20 -20.80 -31.28
C ASP A 61 12.01 -21.80 -32.43
N CYS A 62 12.59 -21.51 -33.59
CA CYS A 62 12.55 -22.41 -34.75
C CYS A 62 13.82 -23.27 -34.76
N PRO A 63 13.75 -24.57 -34.42
CA PRO A 63 14.93 -25.45 -34.32
C PRO A 63 15.56 -25.78 -35.68
N LEU A 64 14.93 -25.36 -36.79
CA LEU A 64 15.43 -25.54 -38.14
C LEU A 64 16.26 -24.34 -38.65
N CYS A 65 16.32 -23.23 -37.89
CA CYS A 65 16.97 -21.99 -38.32
C CYS A 65 17.82 -21.41 -37.17
N GLU A 66 19.06 -21.89 -37.00
CA GLU A 66 19.99 -21.26 -36.06
C GLU A 66 20.22 -19.79 -36.45
N GLY A 67 19.74 -18.85 -35.60
CA GLY A 67 20.03 -17.42 -35.72
C GLY A 67 18.97 -16.54 -36.40
N CYS A 68 17.79 -17.07 -36.77
CA CYS A 68 16.71 -16.25 -37.31
C CYS A 68 15.69 -15.87 -36.24
N HIS A 69 15.84 -14.67 -35.66
CA HIS A 69 14.78 -14.03 -34.90
C HIS A 69 13.62 -13.62 -35.82
N PRO A 70 12.35 -13.72 -35.41
CA PRO A 70 11.22 -13.32 -36.22
C PRO A 70 11.35 -11.85 -36.63
N ALA A 71 11.15 -11.56 -37.93
CA ALA A 71 11.13 -10.19 -38.45
C ALA A 71 9.92 -9.46 -37.87
N GLY A 72 10.12 -8.87 -36.71
CA GLY A 72 9.06 -8.34 -35.84
C GLY A 72 9.54 -8.20 -34.39
N SER A 73 10.51 -9.00 -33.95
CA SER A 73 11.31 -8.70 -32.77
C SER A 73 12.38 -7.66 -33.13
N GLN A 74 11.93 -6.49 -33.60
CA GLN A 74 12.77 -5.33 -33.31
C GLN A 74 12.93 -5.31 -31.80
N ASP A 75 14.19 -5.27 -31.39
CA ASP A 75 14.67 -5.07 -30.03
C ASP A 75 14.17 -3.72 -29.48
N PHE A 76 12.86 -3.64 -29.27
CA PHE A 76 12.15 -2.54 -28.64
C PHE A 76 12.27 -2.64 -27.12
N SER A 77 12.60 -3.83 -26.61
CA SER A 77 12.94 -4.07 -25.19
C SER A 77 14.15 -3.24 -24.76
N LEU A 78 15.15 -3.07 -25.62
CA LEU A 78 16.33 -2.22 -25.33
C LEU A 78 16.16 -0.75 -25.76
N LYS A 79 15.10 -0.40 -26.50
CA LYS A 79 14.85 0.96 -27.04
C LYS A 79 13.68 1.72 -26.42
N LEU A 80 12.94 1.14 -25.46
CA LEU A 80 12.36 1.97 -24.40
C LEU A 80 13.55 2.52 -23.61
N ALA A 81 14.09 3.63 -24.11
CA ALA A 81 15.30 4.23 -23.61
C ALA A 81 15.22 4.26 -22.09
N TRP A 82 16.23 3.66 -21.46
CA TRP A 82 16.60 3.79 -20.05
C TRP A 82 16.80 5.27 -19.69
N ARG A 83 15.75 6.08 -19.81
CA ARG A 83 15.71 7.45 -19.32
C ARG A 83 15.53 7.32 -17.82
N SER A 84 16.69 7.27 -17.16
CA SER A 84 16.92 7.44 -15.73
C SER A 84 15.79 6.90 -14.84
N CYS A 85 15.67 5.57 -14.77
CA CYS A 85 14.93 4.97 -13.65
C CYS A 85 15.55 5.54 -12.36
N PRO A 86 14.78 6.23 -11.50
CA PRO A 86 15.32 6.86 -10.29
C PRO A 86 15.65 5.83 -9.19
N CYS A 87 15.44 4.54 -9.47
CA CYS A 87 15.78 3.45 -8.59
C CYS A 87 17.28 3.36 -8.37
N LEU A 88 17.71 3.28 -7.11
CA LEU A 88 19.09 3.14 -6.69
C LEU A 88 19.72 1.83 -7.19
N THR A 89 18.90 0.80 -7.47
CA THR A 89 19.34 -0.50 -7.99
C THR A 89 19.53 -0.50 -9.50
N CYS A 90 18.75 0.31 -10.24
CA CYS A 90 18.77 0.35 -11.71
C CYS A 90 19.71 1.43 -12.28
N THR A 91 20.69 1.88 -11.50
CA THR A 91 21.55 3.03 -11.83
C THR A 91 22.54 2.78 -12.97
N SER A 92 22.82 1.52 -13.31
CA SER A 92 23.69 1.14 -14.43
C SER A 92 23.31 -0.23 -15.01
N PRO A 93 23.67 -0.53 -16.27
CA PRO A 93 23.52 -1.87 -16.84
C PRO A 93 24.20 -2.96 -15.99
N ALA A 94 25.38 -2.68 -15.43
CA ALA A 94 26.09 -3.63 -14.57
C ALA A 94 25.32 -3.90 -13.25
N SER A 95 24.72 -2.88 -12.65
CA SER A 95 23.86 -3.03 -11.47
C SER A 95 22.63 -3.88 -11.79
N ALA A 96 22.03 -3.66 -12.95
CA ALA A 96 20.87 -4.42 -13.42
C ALA A 96 21.22 -5.90 -13.66
N THR A 97 22.32 -6.20 -14.34
CA THR A 97 22.79 -7.58 -14.52
C THR A 97 23.06 -8.28 -13.19
N LYS A 98 23.70 -7.57 -12.24
CA LYS A 98 23.93 -8.11 -10.89
C LYS A 98 22.63 -8.39 -10.15
N GLN A 99 21.64 -7.51 -10.27
CA GLN A 99 20.32 -7.71 -9.68
C GLN A 99 19.62 -8.92 -10.30
N SER A 100 19.59 -9.05 -11.63
CA SER A 100 19.00 -10.20 -12.31
C SER A 100 19.66 -11.52 -11.91
N ALA A 101 20.99 -11.55 -11.77
CA ALA A 101 21.70 -12.73 -11.28
C ALA A 101 21.27 -13.10 -9.85
N ALA A 102 21.20 -12.11 -8.95
CA ALA A 102 20.78 -12.33 -7.57
C ALA A 102 19.34 -12.86 -7.47
N GLU A 103 18.44 -12.39 -8.33
CA GLU A 103 17.05 -12.87 -8.39
C GLU A 103 16.93 -14.27 -8.96
N SER A 104 17.77 -14.62 -9.94
CA SER A 104 17.86 -15.99 -10.45
C SER A 104 18.34 -16.96 -9.35
N ASP A 105 19.27 -16.52 -8.50
CA ASP A 105 19.78 -17.32 -7.38
C ASP A 105 18.77 -17.42 -6.24
N ASN A 106 18.04 -16.33 -5.96
CA ASN A 106 17.02 -16.26 -4.92
C ASN A 106 15.84 -15.36 -5.37
N PRO A 107 14.73 -15.97 -5.83
CA PRO A 107 13.58 -15.21 -6.32
C PRO A 107 12.98 -14.22 -5.31
N GLN A 108 13.13 -14.45 -4.00
CA GLN A 108 12.65 -13.48 -2.99
C GLN A 108 13.38 -12.13 -3.05
N ILE A 109 14.57 -12.08 -3.64
CA ILE A 109 15.31 -10.82 -3.85
C ILE A 109 14.55 -9.89 -4.81
N ALA A 110 13.71 -10.43 -5.69
CA ALA A 110 12.94 -9.62 -6.64
C ALA A 110 11.96 -8.68 -5.92
N TYR A 111 11.40 -9.10 -4.78
CA TYR A 111 10.54 -8.25 -3.95
C TYR A 111 11.28 -7.05 -3.32
N TRP A 112 12.61 -7.03 -3.40
CA TRP A 112 13.47 -5.98 -2.86
C TRP A 112 14.31 -5.31 -3.95
N ARG A 113 13.95 -5.54 -5.22
CA ARG A 113 14.60 -4.97 -6.40
C ARG A 113 14.61 -3.45 -6.35
N HIS A 114 13.44 -2.85 -6.12
CA HIS A 114 13.26 -1.42 -6.21
C HIS A 114 13.66 -0.74 -4.91
N ARG A 115 14.53 0.26 -5.03
CA ARG A 115 14.99 1.11 -3.92
C ARG A 115 14.94 2.55 -4.38
N TRP A 116 14.27 3.39 -3.64
CA TRP A 116 14.03 4.77 -4.04
C TRP A 116 14.19 5.72 -2.86
N ARG A 117 14.90 6.82 -3.07
CA ARG A 117 15.11 7.81 -2.02
C ARG A 117 13.88 8.71 -1.94
N LEU A 118 13.26 8.77 -0.76
CA LEU A 118 12.08 9.61 -0.54
C LEU A 118 12.45 11.08 -0.73
N PRO A 119 11.63 11.85 -1.45
CA PRO A 119 11.82 13.28 -1.62
C PRO A 119 11.56 14.03 -0.31
N GLY A 120 11.94 15.30 -0.31
CA GLY A 120 11.65 16.24 0.77
C GLY A 120 12.91 16.79 1.47
N PRO A 121 12.81 17.95 2.14
CA PRO A 121 13.95 18.64 2.71
C PRO A 121 14.70 17.79 3.75
N GLY A 122 15.99 17.56 3.48
CA GLY A 122 16.88 16.81 4.36
C GLY A 122 16.48 15.34 4.56
N SER A 123 15.59 14.79 3.71
CA SER A 123 15.26 13.37 3.75
C SER A 123 16.47 12.55 3.37
N VAL A 124 16.78 11.55 4.18
CA VAL A 124 17.77 10.52 3.86
C VAL A 124 17.12 9.17 3.60
N TRP A 125 15.80 9.06 3.78
CA TRP A 125 15.07 7.81 3.83
C TRP A 125 14.99 7.13 2.46
N THR A 126 15.11 5.82 2.49
CA THR A 126 15.06 4.93 1.33
C THR A 126 13.89 3.98 1.48
N LEU A 127 12.95 4.04 0.53
CA LEU A 127 11.87 3.07 0.39
C LEU A 127 12.38 1.87 -0.39
N SER A 128 12.06 0.67 0.09
CA SER A 128 12.31 -0.58 -0.64
C SER A 128 11.17 -1.55 -0.39
N GLY A 129 10.86 -2.41 -1.36
CA GLY A 129 9.77 -3.37 -1.23
C GLY A 129 9.07 -3.66 -2.53
N HIS A 130 7.88 -4.24 -2.42
CA HIS A 130 7.08 -4.70 -3.53
C HIS A 130 5.59 -4.53 -3.22
N SER A 131 4.82 -4.29 -4.26
CA SER A 131 3.37 -4.21 -4.15
C SER A 131 2.72 -4.57 -5.46
N ARG A 132 1.86 -5.58 -5.39
CA ARG A 132 1.07 -6.07 -6.51
C ARG A 132 -0.23 -6.66 -5.98
N ALA A 133 -1.36 -6.23 -6.54
CA ALA A 133 -2.66 -6.53 -5.94
C ALA A 133 -2.96 -8.02 -5.92
N LEU A 134 -3.48 -8.52 -4.80
CA LEU A 134 -3.78 -9.94 -4.54
C LEU A 134 -2.55 -10.86 -4.49
N GLU A 135 -1.35 -10.37 -4.84
CA GLU A 135 -0.12 -11.12 -4.68
C GLU A 135 0.48 -10.81 -3.29
N ARG A 136 1.12 -9.64 -3.16
CA ARG A 136 1.85 -9.19 -1.98
C ARG A 136 2.02 -7.68 -1.99
N THR A 137 1.84 -7.06 -0.82
CA THR A 137 2.27 -5.69 -0.55
C THR A 137 3.07 -5.60 0.73
N GLY A 138 4.27 -5.04 0.63
CA GLY A 138 5.13 -4.81 1.77
C GLY A 138 6.33 -3.95 1.41
N PHE A 139 6.57 -2.93 2.22
CA PHE A 139 7.70 -2.03 2.08
C PHE A 139 8.46 -1.87 3.40
N CYS A 140 9.69 -1.39 3.31
CA CYS A 140 10.52 -0.98 4.42
C CYS A 140 11.15 0.37 4.13
N ILE A 141 11.05 1.28 5.11
CA ILE A 141 11.86 2.51 5.18
C ILE A 141 13.18 2.12 5.86
N GLU A 142 14.24 1.95 5.07
CA GLU A 142 15.44 1.22 5.49
C GLU A 142 16.11 1.81 6.75
N GLU A 143 16.27 3.13 6.80
CA GLU A 143 16.98 3.85 7.86
C GLU A 143 16.21 3.86 9.20
N THR A 144 14.87 3.83 9.13
CA THR A 144 14.00 3.81 10.31
C THR A 144 13.65 2.39 10.74
N ARG A 145 13.78 1.42 9.82
CA ARG A 145 13.35 0.03 9.98
C ARG A 145 11.85 -0.08 10.26
N VAL A 146 11.07 0.87 9.73
CA VAL A 146 9.60 0.84 9.76
C VAL A 146 9.12 0.10 8.53
N PHE A 147 8.37 -0.97 8.75
CA PHE A 147 7.72 -1.74 7.69
C PHE A 147 6.30 -1.22 7.48
N LEU A 148 5.91 -1.13 6.20
CA LEU A 148 4.60 -0.71 5.73
C LEU A 148 3.97 -1.94 5.08
N ASP A 149 2.92 -2.46 5.71
CA ASP A 149 2.41 -3.81 5.50
C ASP A 149 3.47 -4.92 5.67
N ALA A 150 3.02 -6.15 5.53
CA ALA A 150 3.76 -7.37 5.82
C ALA A 150 3.43 -8.49 4.83
N GLY A 151 3.16 -8.17 3.56
CA GLY A 151 3.06 -9.14 2.46
C GLY A 151 4.41 -9.66 1.97
N VAL A 152 5.49 -8.94 2.30
CA VAL A 152 6.87 -9.24 1.88
C VAL A 152 7.73 -9.50 3.13
N GLY A 153 8.42 -10.64 3.14
CA GLY A 153 9.35 -11.02 4.22
C GLY A 153 10.73 -10.39 4.07
N TRP A 154 11.64 -10.61 5.01
CA TRP A 154 12.96 -9.95 5.08
C TRP A 154 13.72 -9.78 3.77
N ARG A 155 14.28 -8.58 3.58
CA ARG A 155 15.38 -8.37 2.64
C ARG A 155 16.68 -8.98 3.13
N ASN A 156 16.98 -8.75 4.42
CA ASN A 156 18.20 -9.21 5.09
C ASN A 156 17.84 -9.58 6.54
N PRO A 157 18.12 -10.82 6.99
CA PRO A 157 17.72 -11.32 8.31
C PRO A 157 18.40 -10.59 9.49
N THR A 158 19.37 -9.72 9.24
CA THR A 158 20.13 -9.04 10.31
C THR A 158 19.46 -7.77 10.85
N SER A 159 18.62 -7.09 10.07
CA SER A 159 17.96 -5.86 10.50
C SER A 159 16.59 -6.15 11.08
N SER A 160 16.45 -6.11 12.40
CA SER A 160 15.13 -6.27 13.05
C SER A 160 14.28 -5.00 12.89
N PRO A 161 12.95 -5.10 12.73
CA PRO A 161 12.06 -3.98 12.49
C PRO A 161 11.92 -3.19 13.79
N LEU A 162 11.70 -1.90 13.65
CA LEU A 162 11.31 -1.06 14.77
C LEU A 162 9.79 -1.11 14.99
N ALA A 163 9.05 -1.02 13.89
CA ALA A 163 7.60 -1.11 13.86
C ALA A 163 7.16 -1.75 12.53
N ILE A 164 5.99 -2.38 12.56
CA ILE A 164 5.31 -2.93 11.38
C ILE A 164 3.91 -2.30 11.38
N LEU A 165 3.59 -1.56 10.32
CA LEU A 165 2.35 -0.80 10.17
C LEU A 165 1.43 -1.53 9.19
N VAL A 166 0.46 -2.27 9.68
CA VAL A 166 -0.49 -3.04 8.86
C VAL A 166 -1.71 -2.17 8.55
N THR A 167 -2.03 -1.99 7.28
CA THR A 167 -3.20 -1.22 6.80
C THR A 167 -4.49 -1.98 7.08
N HIS A 168 -4.58 -3.24 6.67
CA HIS A 168 -5.72 -4.12 6.93
C HIS A 168 -5.35 -5.62 6.89
N GLY A 169 -6.34 -6.49 7.10
CA GLY A 169 -6.16 -7.92 7.32
C GLY A 169 -6.12 -8.81 6.07
N HIS A 170 -6.12 -8.28 4.85
CA HIS A 170 -6.05 -9.13 3.65
C HIS A 170 -4.70 -9.83 3.54
N ILE A 171 -4.71 -11.05 3.00
CA ILE A 171 -3.58 -11.98 3.08
C ILE A 171 -2.33 -11.46 2.36
N ASP A 172 -2.50 -10.76 1.25
CA ASP A 172 -1.44 -10.09 0.51
C ASP A 172 -0.77 -8.95 1.29
N HIS A 173 -1.38 -8.44 2.36
CA HIS A 173 -0.79 -7.41 3.24
C HIS A 173 -0.22 -7.99 4.54
N VAL A 174 -0.54 -9.23 4.92
CA VAL A 174 -0.11 -9.80 6.23
C VAL A 174 0.57 -11.17 6.15
N ASN A 175 0.60 -11.84 5.00
CA ASN A 175 1.05 -13.23 4.91
C ASN A 175 2.50 -13.48 5.37
N ALA A 176 3.38 -12.48 5.26
CA ALA A 176 4.78 -12.55 5.68
C ALA A 176 4.99 -12.02 7.10
N LEU A 177 3.96 -11.50 7.77
CA LEU A 177 4.04 -11.03 9.15
C LEU A 177 4.63 -12.08 10.10
N PRO A 178 4.22 -13.37 10.06
CA PRO A 178 4.85 -14.38 10.93
C PRO A 178 6.35 -14.54 10.71
N LEU A 179 6.82 -14.35 9.47
CA LEU A 179 8.24 -14.38 9.13
C LEU A 179 8.98 -13.13 9.62
N LEU A 180 8.38 -11.94 9.45
CA LEU A 180 8.91 -10.67 9.98
C LEU A 180 8.97 -10.63 11.51
N LEU A 181 8.13 -11.41 12.18
CA LEU A 181 8.16 -11.58 13.63
C LEU A 181 9.17 -12.65 14.08
N ARG A 182 9.91 -13.29 13.17
CA ARG A 182 11.10 -14.12 13.48
C ARG A 182 12.37 -13.28 13.49
N CYS A 183 12.34 -12.16 14.20
CA CYS A 183 13.51 -11.34 14.48
C CYS A 183 13.92 -11.39 15.95
N ASN A 184 15.15 -10.97 16.20
CA ASN A 184 15.69 -10.74 17.55
C ASN A 184 15.21 -9.40 18.16
N GLY A 185 14.48 -8.59 17.39
CA GLY A 185 13.87 -7.35 17.87
C GLY A 185 12.54 -7.55 18.61
N ASP A 186 12.03 -6.44 19.12
CA ASP A 186 10.71 -6.30 19.74
C ASP A 186 9.91 -5.24 18.97
N PRO A 187 9.54 -5.50 17.70
CA PRO A 187 8.81 -4.53 16.90
C PRO A 187 7.42 -4.30 17.48
N ALA A 188 6.97 -3.04 17.43
CA ALA A 188 5.56 -2.72 17.64
C ALA A 188 4.76 -3.05 16.38
N VAL A 189 3.71 -3.86 16.51
CA VAL A 189 2.87 -4.28 15.38
C VAL A 189 1.56 -3.52 15.43
N PHE A 190 1.39 -2.54 14.56
CA PHE A 190 0.17 -1.75 14.44
C PHE A 190 -0.81 -2.47 13.52
N VAL A 191 -2.06 -2.60 13.96
CA VAL A 191 -3.14 -3.29 13.24
C VAL A 191 -4.44 -2.54 13.51
N PRO A 192 -5.35 -2.37 12.53
CA PRO A 192 -6.70 -1.88 12.80
C PRO A 192 -7.33 -2.65 13.96
N ARG A 193 -7.99 -1.93 14.87
CA ARG A 193 -8.60 -2.52 16.08
C ARG A 193 -9.46 -3.75 15.73
N GLU A 194 -10.23 -3.67 14.65
CA GLU A 194 -11.14 -4.70 14.18
C GLU A 194 -10.41 -5.98 13.69
N HIS A 195 -9.18 -5.85 13.20
CA HIS A 195 -8.38 -6.97 12.69
C HIS A 195 -7.42 -7.55 13.71
N LEU A 196 -7.22 -6.88 14.85
CA LEU A 196 -6.24 -7.22 15.87
C LEU A 196 -6.23 -8.71 16.22
N ASN A 197 -7.38 -9.24 16.65
CA ASN A 197 -7.48 -10.62 17.11
C ASN A 197 -7.25 -11.61 15.96
N GLY A 198 -7.75 -11.34 14.76
CA GLY A 198 -7.57 -12.21 13.59
C GLY A 198 -6.11 -12.29 13.13
N VAL A 199 -5.43 -11.15 12.99
CA VAL A 199 -4.03 -11.08 12.57
C VAL A 199 -3.09 -11.67 13.62
N ARG A 200 -3.35 -11.39 14.91
CA ARG A 200 -2.61 -11.96 16.02
C ARG A 200 -2.78 -13.48 16.09
N GLU A 201 -3.99 -13.99 15.89
CA GLU A 201 -4.26 -15.41 15.89
C GLU A 201 -3.61 -16.12 14.71
N MET A 202 -3.67 -15.54 13.51
CA MET A 202 -2.95 -16.03 12.32
C MET A 202 -1.47 -16.22 12.65
N CYS A 203 -0.84 -15.20 13.22
CA CYS A 203 0.53 -15.26 13.68
C CYS A 203 0.72 -16.43 14.64
N ARG A 204 0.03 -16.42 15.79
CA ARG A 204 0.13 -17.46 16.84
C ARG A 204 0.02 -18.88 16.28
N MET A 205 -0.94 -19.12 15.38
CA MET A 205 -1.17 -20.43 14.77
C MET A 205 0.01 -20.94 13.94
N THR A 206 0.70 -20.06 13.20
CA THR A 206 1.90 -20.46 12.43
C THR A 206 3.08 -20.92 13.31
N TRP A 207 3.12 -20.58 14.60
CA TRP A 207 4.06 -21.19 15.55
C TRP A 207 3.54 -22.49 16.13
N ALA A 208 2.23 -22.59 16.37
CA ALA A 208 1.61 -23.76 16.96
C ALA A 208 1.74 -25.03 16.09
N VAL A 209 1.73 -24.87 14.75
CA VAL A 209 1.88 -26.00 13.79
C VAL A 209 3.19 -26.79 13.93
N LYS A 210 4.20 -26.25 14.63
CA LYS A 210 5.45 -26.96 14.91
C LYS A 210 5.30 -28.10 15.93
N ARG A 211 4.16 -28.18 16.64
CA ARG A 211 3.93 -29.11 17.74
C ARG A 211 2.94 -30.20 17.32
N LYS A 212 3.13 -31.43 17.81
CA LYS A 212 2.24 -32.58 17.57
C LYS A 212 0.81 -32.34 18.08
N ASP A 213 0.70 -31.60 19.18
CA ASP A 213 -0.55 -31.02 19.68
C ASP A 213 -0.37 -29.50 19.77
N GLY A 214 -0.84 -28.81 18.73
CA GLY A 214 -0.78 -27.36 18.64
C GLY A 214 -1.72 -26.65 19.61
N SER A 215 -2.71 -27.32 20.20
CA SER A 215 -3.74 -26.67 21.03
C SER A 215 -3.15 -26.04 22.30
N ARG A 216 -2.16 -26.69 22.92
CA ARG A 216 -1.41 -26.14 24.07
C ARG A 216 -0.46 -25.00 23.71
N GLY A 217 0.04 -24.96 22.47
CA GLY A 217 1.03 -23.97 22.01
C GLY A 217 0.44 -22.76 21.31
N ALA A 218 -0.70 -22.97 20.64
CA ALA A 218 -1.63 -21.91 20.34
C ALA A 218 -2.09 -21.34 21.69
N GLY A 219 -2.66 -22.17 22.57
CA GLY A 219 -3.43 -21.74 23.72
C GLY A 219 -4.91 -21.56 23.34
N GLN A 220 -5.78 -21.24 24.30
CA GLN A 220 -7.14 -20.82 23.96
C GLN A 220 -7.07 -19.49 23.18
N ARG A 221 -7.95 -19.30 22.19
CA ARG A 221 -8.13 -17.98 21.58
C ARG A 221 -8.54 -17.02 22.71
N ALA A 222 -7.59 -16.21 23.16
CA ALA A 222 -7.85 -15.14 24.09
C ALA A 222 -8.00 -13.89 23.24
N ASP A 223 -9.23 -13.66 22.79
CA ASP A 223 -9.57 -12.35 22.23
C ASP A 223 -9.18 -11.32 23.28
N VAL A 224 -8.33 -10.38 22.87
CA VAL A 224 -8.07 -9.24 23.72
C VAL A 224 -9.21 -8.30 23.45
N GLU A 225 -9.97 -7.98 24.49
CA GLU A 225 -10.80 -6.79 24.48
C GLU A 225 -9.84 -5.61 24.43
N PRO A 226 -9.71 -4.91 23.30
CA PRO A 226 -8.84 -3.76 23.24
C PRO A 226 -9.45 -2.73 24.19
N GLY A 227 -8.74 -2.42 25.27
CA GLY A 227 -9.18 -1.44 26.27
C GLY A 227 -9.49 -0.08 25.65
N GLU A 228 -9.86 0.87 26.49
CA GLU A 228 -9.99 2.26 26.05
C GLU A 228 -8.70 2.73 25.36
N MET A 229 -8.83 3.40 24.22
CA MET A 229 -7.66 3.98 23.55
C MET A 229 -7.02 4.98 24.49
N ALA A 230 -5.71 4.88 24.68
CA ALA A 230 -4.97 5.89 25.42
C ALA A 230 -5.16 7.26 24.75
N GLU A 231 -5.73 8.20 25.51
CA GLU A 231 -5.98 9.55 25.02
C GLU A 231 -4.70 10.37 25.01
N LEU A 232 -4.56 11.20 23.97
CA LEU A 232 -3.47 12.17 23.89
C LEU A 232 -3.69 13.26 24.93
N LYS A 233 -2.77 13.42 25.89
CA LYS A 233 -2.90 14.46 26.92
C LYS A 233 -2.65 15.85 26.32
N PRO A 234 -3.26 16.92 26.89
CA PRO A 234 -3.01 18.27 26.43
C PRO A 234 -1.52 18.62 26.40
N GLY A 235 -1.02 19.01 25.23
CA GLY A 235 0.38 19.38 25.01
C GLY A 235 1.32 18.22 24.65
N GLU A 236 0.85 16.96 24.67
CA GLU A 236 1.62 15.84 24.13
C GLU A 236 1.46 15.77 22.59
N LEU A 237 2.53 15.40 21.89
CA LEU A 237 2.50 15.26 20.43
C LEU A 237 1.97 13.89 19.98
N ALA A 238 2.21 12.85 20.79
CA ALA A 238 1.86 11.48 20.50
C ALA A 238 1.85 10.64 21.79
N VAL A 239 1.05 9.58 21.82
CA VAL A 239 1.03 8.61 22.92
C VAL A 239 2.18 7.60 22.75
N PRO A 240 2.99 7.29 23.76
CA PRO A 240 3.99 6.24 23.68
C PRO A 240 3.37 4.88 23.30
N VAL A 241 3.98 4.17 22.34
CA VAL A 241 3.42 2.90 21.85
C VAL A 241 3.25 1.83 22.95
N GLY A 242 4.05 1.90 24.01
CA GLY A 242 3.93 1.00 25.16
C GLY A 242 2.65 1.19 25.97
N ASP A 243 2.06 2.40 25.93
CA ASP A 243 0.83 2.76 26.62
C ASP A 243 -0.40 2.48 25.75
N MET A 244 -0.23 2.35 24.44
CA MET A 244 -1.29 1.96 23.50
C MET A 244 -1.37 0.45 23.27
N GLY A 245 -0.24 -0.25 23.41
CA GLY A 245 -0.10 -1.63 22.96
C GLY A 245 -0.36 -2.69 24.03
N LEU A 246 -0.80 -3.85 23.57
CA LEU A 246 -1.08 -5.05 24.33
C LEU A 246 0.06 -6.05 24.13
N ARG A 247 0.66 -6.54 25.22
CA ARG A 247 1.72 -7.54 25.12
C ARG A 247 1.18 -8.94 25.25
N ASP A 248 1.64 -9.84 24.37
CA ASP A 248 1.38 -11.25 24.52
C ASP A 248 1.93 -11.79 25.85
N PRO A 249 1.23 -12.74 26.50
CA PRO A 249 1.80 -13.48 27.61
C PRO A 249 3.05 -14.22 27.14
N ALA A 250 4.12 -14.14 27.92
CA ALA A 250 5.37 -14.85 27.64
C ALA A 250 5.92 -15.51 28.91
N PRO A 251 6.66 -16.63 28.79
CA PRO A 251 7.40 -17.20 29.91
C PRO A 251 8.34 -16.17 30.54
N GLN A 252 8.69 -16.37 31.82
CA GLN A 252 9.69 -15.56 32.50
C GLN A 252 10.96 -15.47 31.64
N ASP A 253 11.51 -14.26 31.50
CA ASP A 253 12.70 -13.89 30.69
C ASP A 253 12.50 -13.65 29.19
N VAL A 254 11.29 -13.79 28.63
CA VAL A 254 10.99 -13.40 27.24
C VAL A 254 9.98 -12.26 27.21
N ARG A 255 10.26 -11.18 26.47
CA ARG A 255 9.28 -10.12 26.25
C ARG A 255 8.29 -10.56 25.16
N GLY A 256 7.01 -10.64 25.51
CA GLY A 256 5.95 -10.94 24.53
C GLY A 256 5.81 -9.85 23.47
N ARG A 257 5.24 -10.22 22.31
CA ARG A 257 5.05 -9.30 21.17
C ARG A 257 4.10 -8.17 21.55
N LEU A 258 4.42 -6.95 21.11
CA LEU A 258 3.61 -5.76 21.32
C LEU A 258 2.66 -5.53 20.14
N TRP A 259 1.37 -5.72 20.37
CA TRP A 259 0.30 -5.48 19.41
C TRP A 259 -0.37 -4.14 19.71
N VAL A 260 -0.46 -3.26 18.73
CA VAL A 260 -0.96 -1.90 18.90
C VAL A 260 -2.26 -1.76 18.11
N PRO A 261 -3.43 -1.91 18.75
CA PRO A 261 -4.68 -1.62 18.09
C PRO A 261 -4.74 -0.13 17.74
N VAL A 262 -5.20 0.19 16.55
CA VAL A 262 -5.34 1.56 16.09
C VAL A 262 -6.67 1.80 15.39
N GLU A 263 -7.11 3.04 15.47
CA GLU A 263 -8.27 3.61 14.79
C GLU A 263 -7.83 4.86 14.02
N PRO A 264 -8.61 5.37 13.05
CA PRO A 264 -8.30 6.65 12.42
C PRO A 264 -8.11 7.79 13.44
N GLY A 265 -7.12 8.66 13.21
CA GLY A 265 -6.81 9.80 14.06
C GLY A 265 -5.86 9.50 15.23
N CYS A 266 -5.53 8.24 15.50
CA CYS A 266 -4.53 7.87 16.50
C CYS A 266 -3.16 8.46 16.15
N THR A 267 -2.41 8.87 17.18
CA THR A 267 -1.04 9.37 17.03
C THR A 267 -0.13 8.71 18.05
N ALA A 268 0.82 7.91 17.57
CA ALA A 268 1.68 7.06 18.41
C ALA A 268 3.16 7.41 18.24
N LEU A 269 3.89 7.55 19.36
CA LEU A 269 5.34 7.67 19.37
C LEU A 269 5.95 6.27 19.26
N LEU A 270 6.72 6.05 18.19
CA LEU A 270 7.39 4.78 17.94
C LEU A 270 8.49 4.51 18.98
N PRO A 271 8.84 3.24 19.22
CA PRO A 271 9.87 2.92 20.20
C PRO A 271 11.24 3.43 19.74
N GLY A 272 12.19 3.57 20.69
CA GLY A 272 13.56 3.97 20.39
C GLY A 272 13.83 5.48 20.44
N ASN A 273 15.02 5.88 20.00
CA ASN A 273 15.54 7.26 20.12
C ASN A 273 15.47 8.08 18.83
N GLN A 274 14.88 7.53 17.77
CA GLN A 274 14.82 8.18 16.45
C GLN A 274 13.79 9.32 16.39
N GLY A 275 12.95 9.49 17.42
CA GLY A 275 11.93 10.53 17.45
C GLY A 275 10.87 10.37 16.37
N LEU A 276 10.57 9.13 15.97
CA LEU A 276 9.55 8.84 14.97
C LEU A 276 8.19 8.73 15.62
N LEU A 277 7.17 9.19 14.92
CA LEU A 277 5.78 9.00 15.30
C LEU A 277 4.96 8.64 14.06
N VAL A 278 3.85 7.96 14.29
CA VAL A 278 2.90 7.58 13.25
C VAL A 278 1.54 8.18 13.58
N ARG A 279 0.87 8.74 12.58
CA ARG A 279 -0.53 9.18 12.66
C ARG A 279 -1.35 8.29 11.76
N THR A 280 -2.51 7.84 12.21
CA THR A 280 -3.42 7.07 11.36
C THR A 280 -4.44 8.00 10.72
N VAL A 281 -4.79 7.70 9.47
CA VAL A 281 -5.84 8.38 8.70
C VAL A 281 -6.89 7.37 8.28
N GLU A 282 -8.09 7.85 8.02
CA GLU A 282 -9.20 7.01 7.59
C GLU A 282 -9.08 6.67 6.11
N CYS A 283 -9.02 5.37 5.82
CA CYS A 283 -9.09 4.82 4.47
C CYS A 283 -10.42 4.08 4.26
N TYR A 284 -10.72 3.76 3.00
CA TYR A 284 -12.03 3.30 2.57
C TYR A 284 -11.88 2.04 1.72
N HIS A 285 -12.12 0.88 2.32
CA HIS A 285 -11.99 -0.41 1.67
C HIS A 285 -13.15 -1.36 2.04
N THR A 286 -13.13 -2.59 1.53
CA THR A 286 -14.17 -3.62 1.78
C THR A 286 -14.10 -4.24 3.19
N VAL A 287 -13.01 -3.98 3.89
CA VAL A 287 -12.78 -4.33 5.29
C VAL A 287 -12.34 -3.09 6.06
N ALA A 288 -12.29 -3.16 7.39
CA ALA A 288 -11.69 -2.08 8.19
C ALA A 288 -10.26 -1.81 7.72
N ASP A 289 -9.94 -0.55 7.47
CA ASP A 289 -8.66 -0.18 6.88
C ASP A 289 -8.24 1.22 7.34
N ILE A 290 -6.94 1.45 7.37
CA ILE A 290 -6.32 2.71 7.83
C ILE A 290 -5.07 3.01 7.02
N GLY A 291 -4.86 4.31 6.77
CA GLY A 291 -3.60 4.81 6.25
C GLY A 291 -2.68 5.27 7.38
N TYR A 292 -1.39 5.40 7.08
CA TYR A 292 -0.37 5.86 8.01
C TYR A 292 0.37 7.08 7.48
N LEU A 293 0.55 8.09 8.31
CA LEU A 293 1.51 9.17 8.11
C LEU A 293 2.72 8.91 9.00
N VAL A 294 3.87 8.67 8.39
CA VAL A 294 5.14 8.53 9.11
C VAL A 294 5.77 9.91 9.24
N CYS A 295 6.03 10.31 10.48
CA CYS A 295 6.47 11.66 10.82
C CYS A 295 7.76 11.64 11.65
N GLU A 296 8.53 12.72 11.56
CA GLU A 296 9.64 13.00 12.46
C GLU A 296 9.22 14.04 13.51
N ARG A 297 9.53 13.79 14.77
CA ARG A 297 9.46 14.79 15.83
C ARG A 297 10.62 15.77 15.66
N LYS A 298 10.33 17.05 15.43
CA LYS A 298 11.34 18.11 15.37
C LYS A 298 11.02 19.24 16.32
N LYS A 299 12.07 19.88 16.82
CA LYS A 299 11.97 21.18 17.49
C LYS A 299 11.98 22.26 16.41
N VAL A 300 10.87 22.98 16.30
CA VAL A 300 10.67 24.06 15.33
C VAL A 300 10.57 25.36 16.10
N LEU A 301 11.23 26.40 15.59
CA LEU A 301 11.12 27.74 16.16
C LEU A 301 9.82 28.37 15.66
N ARG A 302 8.99 28.85 16.59
CA ARG A 302 7.73 29.55 16.30
C ARG A 302 7.71 30.92 16.96
N GLY A 303 7.01 31.87 16.36
CA GLY A 303 6.66 33.14 16.99
C GLY A 303 5.71 32.90 18.16
N LYS A 304 5.91 33.60 19.29
CA LYS A 304 5.00 33.52 20.44
C LYS A 304 3.66 34.22 20.18
N THR A 305 3.65 35.16 19.24
CA THR A 305 2.47 35.90 18.80
C THR A 305 2.30 35.74 17.29
N PRO A 306 1.08 35.96 16.75
CA PRO A 306 0.85 35.95 15.31
C PRO A 306 1.79 36.90 14.56
N ASP A 307 2.02 38.10 15.09
CA ASP A 307 2.92 39.09 14.47
C ASP A 307 4.37 38.59 14.44
N ALA A 308 4.86 38.02 15.55
CA ALA A 308 6.20 37.44 15.60
C ALA A 308 6.33 36.22 14.68
N GLN A 309 5.25 35.46 14.48
CA GLN A 309 5.23 34.33 13.54
C GLN A 309 5.30 34.83 12.09
N VAL A 310 4.52 35.85 11.72
CA VAL A 310 4.58 36.48 10.40
C VAL A 310 5.99 37.04 10.12
N GLU A 311 6.60 37.71 11.10
CA GLU A 311 7.97 38.22 10.97
C GLU A 311 8.98 37.06 10.79
N LEU A 312 8.85 36.01 11.59
CA LEU A 312 9.70 34.82 11.50
C LEU A 312 9.58 34.13 10.13
N ASP A 313 8.36 33.98 9.61
CA ASP A 313 8.09 33.38 8.30
C ASP A 313 8.69 34.21 7.17
N ALA A 314 8.58 35.54 7.23
CA ALA A 314 9.21 36.45 6.28
C ALA A 314 10.74 36.33 6.29
N LEU A 315 11.36 36.09 7.46
CA LEU A 315 12.79 35.85 7.57
C LEU A 315 13.20 34.48 7.01
N TYR A 316 12.43 33.42 7.27
CA TYR A 316 12.66 32.10 6.69
C TYR A 316 12.60 32.14 5.15
N ALA A 317 11.63 32.86 4.59
CA ALA A 317 11.51 33.04 3.14
C ALA A 317 12.73 33.73 2.50
N ARG A 318 13.47 34.54 3.27
CA ARG A 318 14.69 35.24 2.82
C ARG A 318 15.97 34.42 2.93
N LEU A 319 15.99 33.36 3.75
CA LEU A 319 17.21 32.56 3.98
C LEU A 319 17.90 32.03 2.71
N PRO A 320 17.19 31.60 1.65
CA PRO A 320 17.84 31.16 0.42
C PRO A 320 18.68 32.26 -0.25
N ASN A 321 18.28 33.53 -0.10
CA ASN A 321 18.87 34.66 -0.80
C ASN A 321 19.83 35.48 0.09
N ASP A 322 19.57 35.54 1.40
CA ASP A 322 20.30 36.38 2.35
C ASP A 322 20.50 35.65 3.69
N LYS A 323 21.23 34.53 3.62
CA LYS A 323 21.42 33.62 4.76
C LYS A 323 22.01 34.30 5.99
N ARG A 324 22.93 35.27 5.80
CA ARG A 324 23.62 35.94 6.91
C ARG A 324 22.70 36.93 7.62
N ALA A 325 22.08 37.87 6.92
CA ALA A 325 21.28 38.89 7.58
C ALA A 325 19.97 38.30 8.11
N ALA A 326 19.31 37.41 7.36
CA ALA A 326 18.12 36.71 7.84
C ALA A 326 18.43 35.84 9.07
N GLY A 327 19.57 35.11 9.06
CA GLY A 327 20.01 34.34 10.23
C GLY A 327 20.30 35.21 11.47
N GLN A 328 20.89 36.39 11.27
CA GLN A 328 21.12 37.36 12.35
C GLN A 328 19.80 37.92 12.92
N ALA A 329 18.84 38.24 12.05
CA ALA A 329 17.51 38.70 12.46
C ALA A 329 16.71 37.63 13.22
N ILE A 330 16.73 36.37 12.76
CA ILE A 330 16.15 35.24 13.49
C ILE A 330 16.82 35.09 14.87
N GLY A 331 18.15 35.26 14.93
CA GLY A 331 18.89 35.28 16.19
C GLY A 331 18.47 36.42 17.12
N ALA A 332 18.16 37.60 16.59
CA ALA A 332 17.66 38.75 17.36
C ALA A 332 16.24 38.48 17.90
N LEU A 333 15.34 37.93 17.09
CA LEU A 333 13.99 37.49 17.49
C LEU A 333 14.01 36.42 18.59
N ARG A 334 15.00 35.52 18.57
CA ARG A 334 15.23 34.58 19.67
C ARG A 334 15.65 35.29 20.94
N LYS A 335 16.61 36.21 20.85
CA LYS A 335 17.12 36.96 22.01
C LYS A 335 16.09 37.90 22.63
N SER A 336 15.19 38.47 21.83
CA SER A 336 14.08 39.31 22.33
C SER A 336 13.01 38.49 23.05
N GLY A 337 13.06 37.16 22.98
CA GLY A 337 12.06 36.27 23.56
C GLY A 337 10.74 36.25 22.79
N ALA A 338 10.69 36.83 21.58
CA ALA A 338 9.52 36.84 20.70
C ALA A 338 9.23 35.47 20.05
N THR A 339 10.16 34.52 20.18
CA THR A 339 10.03 33.16 19.65
C THR A 339 10.13 32.12 20.76
N MET A 340 9.65 30.91 20.47
CA MET A 340 9.74 29.72 21.32
C MET A 340 10.02 28.48 20.48
N ASP A 341 10.73 27.51 21.05
CA ASP A 341 10.87 26.20 20.44
C ASP A 341 9.63 25.36 20.77
N VAL A 342 8.98 24.81 19.75
CA VAL A 342 7.81 23.93 19.85
C VAL A 342 8.18 22.58 19.25
N GLU A 343 7.75 21.48 19.89
CA GLU A 343 7.86 20.16 19.28
C GLU A 343 6.72 19.95 18.30
N GLU A 344 7.06 19.61 17.06
CA GLU A 344 6.09 19.39 15.98
C GLU A 344 6.33 18.04 15.30
N ALA A 345 5.25 17.44 14.84
CA ALA A 345 5.25 16.28 13.97
C ALA A 345 5.42 16.74 12.53
N VAL A 346 6.59 16.51 11.94
CA VAL A 346 6.86 16.84 10.54
C VAL A 346 6.55 15.62 9.68
N PRO A 347 5.47 15.66 8.86
CA PRO A 347 5.09 14.54 7.99
C PRO A 347 6.16 14.30 6.92
N ARG A 348 6.49 13.02 6.69
CA ARG A 348 7.52 12.61 5.72
C ARG A 348 6.99 11.69 4.64
N LEU A 349 6.04 10.83 4.98
CA LEU A 349 5.46 9.85 4.07
C LEU A 349 4.02 9.57 4.48
N ALA A 350 3.10 9.58 3.52
CA ALA A 350 1.80 8.93 3.67
C ALA A 350 1.84 7.56 3.00
N PHE A 351 1.32 6.54 3.67
CA PHE A 351 1.11 5.19 3.15
C PHE A 351 -0.36 4.85 3.32
N LEU A 352 -1.12 4.92 2.22
CA LEU A 352 -2.56 4.70 2.22
C LEU A 352 -2.92 3.28 1.78
N CYS A 353 -2.11 2.70 0.89
CA CYS A 353 -2.36 1.42 0.22
C CYS A 353 -3.81 1.31 -0.31
N ASP A 354 -4.51 0.21 -0.03
CA ASP A 354 -5.84 -0.13 -0.54
C ASP A 354 -6.89 0.84 -0.01
N THR A 355 -7.44 1.66 -0.88
CA THR A 355 -8.46 2.63 -0.51
C THR A 355 -9.17 3.15 -1.76
N THR A 356 -10.33 3.75 -1.57
CA THR A 356 -10.97 4.57 -2.60
C THR A 356 -10.48 6.02 -2.54
N VAL A 357 -10.86 6.80 -3.56
CA VAL A 357 -10.61 8.26 -3.62
C VAL A 357 -11.19 9.05 -2.42
N GLN A 358 -12.09 8.43 -1.63
CA GLN A 358 -12.68 9.06 -0.45
C GLN A 358 -11.66 9.46 0.61
N VAL A 359 -10.49 8.80 0.65
CA VAL A 359 -9.37 9.14 1.54
C VAL A 359 -8.93 10.60 1.40
N PHE A 360 -9.05 11.14 0.19
CA PHE A 360 -8.74 12.54 -0.09
C PHE A 360 -9.95 13.42 0.10
N GLY A 361 -11.19 12.97 -0.06
CA GLY A 361 -12.36 13.82 0.13
C GLY A 361 -13.69 13.13 -0.12
N PRO A 362 -14.83 13.72 0.30
CA PRO A 362 -16.15 13.14 0.03
C PRO A 362 -16.37 12.94 -1.47
N CYS A 363 -17.07 11.87 -1.88
CA CYS A 363 -17.43 11.63 -3.28
C CYS A 363 -18.40 12.71 -3.80
N ALA A 364 -18.67 12.73 -5.11
CA ALA A 364 -19.53 13.74 -5.73
C ALA A 364 -20.94 13.81 -5.12
N ASP A 365 -21.56 12.66 -4.84
CA ASP A 365 -22.89 12.61 -4.21
C ASP A 365 -22.88 13.12 -2.77
N CYS A 366 -21.89 12.71 -1.97
CA CYS A 366 -21.74 13.19 -0.59
C CYS A 366 -21.47 14.69 -0.54
N ARG A 367 -20.69 15.25 -1.48
CA ARG A 367 -20.51 16.70 -1.63
C ARG A 367 -21.81 17.43 -1.94
N ALA A 368 -22.69 16.79 -2.70
CA ALA A 368 -24.01 17.33 -3.03
C ALA A 368 -25.09 17.02 -1.98
N GLY A 369 -24.72 16.44 -0.84
CA GLY A 369 -25.65 16.09 0.24
C GLY A 369 -26.47 14.81 0.03
N ARG A 370 -26.21 14.05 -1.05
CA ARG A 370 -26.92 12.80 -1.40
C ARG A 370 -26.20 11.57 -0.82
N GLN A 371 -26.10 11.48 0.50
CA GLN A 371 -25.33 10.42 1.16
C GLN A 371 -25.86 9.01 0.86
N GLU A 372 -27.18 8.89 0.69
CA GLU A 372 -27.87 7.67 0.31
C GLU A 372 -27.51 7.15 -1.09
N SER A 373 -26.95 8.02 -1.95
CA SER A 373 -26.46 7.66 -3.28
C SER A 373 -24.94 7.44 -3.31
N CYS A 374 -24.27 7.48 -2.16
CA CYS A 374 -22.84 7.23 -2.09
C CYS A 374 -22.55 5.78 -2.46
N ALA A 375 -22.01 5.56 -3.66
CA ALA A 375 -21.68 4.23 -4.18
C ALA A 375 -20.72 3.43 -3.26
N PHE A 376 -19.96 4.13 -2.42
CA PHE A 376 -19.02 3.53 -1.47
C PHE A 376 -19.60 3.25 -0.08
N ALA A 377 -20.76 3.85 0.25
CA ALA A 377 -21.42 3.67 1.55
C ALA A 377 -22.63 2.71 1.47
N ASP A 378 -22.84 2.08 0.31
CA ASP A 378 -23.85 1.04 0.13
C ASP A 378 -23.50 -0.17 1.02
N ARG A 379 -24.19 -0.28 2.16
CA ARG A 379 -23.96 -1.34 3.15
C ARG A 379 -24.40 -2.72 2.66
N GLU A 380 -25.24 -2.82 1.64
CA GLU A 380 -25.57 -4.11 1.04
C GLU A 380 -24.37 -4.66 0.25
N ARG A 381 -23.61 -3.79 -0.41
CA ARG A 381 -22.41 -4.16 -1.18
C ARG A 381 -21.14 -4.19 -0.36
N ASN A 382 -21.00 -3.27 0.60
CA ASN A 382 -19.84 -3.17 1.48
C ASN A 382 -20.30 -3.05 2.95
N PRO A 383 -20.51 -4.18 3.65
CA PRO A 383 -20.96 -4.18 5.04
C PRO A 383 -20.04 -3.41 5.99
N ASN A 384 -18.74 -3.36 5.67
CA ASN A 384 -17.72 -2.63 6.42
C ASN A 384 -17.45 -1.23 5.83
N GLY A 385 -18.17 -0.86 4.77
CA GLY A 385 -18.01 0.39 4.05
C GLY A 385 -18.28 1.56 4.97
N ARG A 386 -17.25 2.41 5.11
CA ARG A 386 -17.35 3.65 5.86
C ARG A 386 -18.07 4.70 5.03
N ARG A 387 -18.90 5.51 5.68
CA ARG A 387 -19.51 6.68 5.03
C ARG A 387 -18.41 7.69 4.69
N CYS A 388 -18.60 8.44 3.61
CA CYS A 388 -17.72 9.59 3.33
C CYS A 388 -17.55 10.48 4.58
N PRO A 389 -16.37 11.07 4.76
CA PRO A 389 -16.14 12.00 5.84
C PRO A 389 -16.95 13.28 5.61
N THR A 390 -17.20 14.03 6.69
CA THR A 390 -17.73 15.40 6.56
C THR A 390 -16.73 16.26 5.79
N ALA A 391 -17.19 17.34 5.14
CA ALA A 391 -16.30 18.21 4.37
C ALA A 391 -15.12 18.76 5.20
N GLU A 392 -15.36 19.09 6.47
CA GLU A 392 -14.34 19.56 7.40
C GLU A 392 -13.32 18.47 7.74
N ALA A 393 -13.78 17.28 8.15
CA ALA A 393 -12.90 16.16 8.47
C ALA A 393 -12.07 15.73 7.26
N ALA A 394 -12.71 15.71 6.09
CA ALA A 394 -12.08 15.42 4.82
C ALA A 394 -10.96 16.39 4.49
N GLU A 395 -11.18 17.69 4.70
CA GLU A 395 -10.19 18.71 4.40
C GLU A 395 -8.99 18.65 5.34
N ALA A 396 -9.23 18.47 6.64
CA ALA A 396 -8.15 18.28 7.61
C ALA A 396 -7.29 17.05 7.30
N GLN A 397 -7.93 15.92 6.94
CA GLN A 397 -7.22 14.71 6.55
C GLN A 397 -6.44 14.90 5.23
N ARG A 398 -7.09 15.46 4.20
CA ARG A 398 -6.45 15.75 2.90
C ARG A 398 -5.21 16.63 3.09
N ALA A 399 -5.33 17.69 3.88
CA ALA A 399 -4.23 18.59 4.19
C ALA A 399 -3.09 17.86 4.91
N ALA A 400 -3.40 16.97 5.86
CA ALA A 400 -2.39 16.18 6.56
C ALA A 400 -1.66 15.18 5.63
N ILE A 401 -2.39 14.50 4.74
CA ILE A 401 -1.82 13.57 3.75
C ILE A 401 -0.91 14.32 2.78
N LEU A 402 -1.40 15.42 2.19
CA LEU A 402 -0.71 16.18 1.15
C LEU A 402 0.36 17.14 1.69
N ALA A 403 0.49 17.25 3.02
CA ALA A 403 1.66 17.82 3.66
C ALA A 403 2.88 16.88 3.60
N CYS A 404 2.69 15.58 3.31
CA CYS A 404 3.79 14.66 3.09
C CYS A 404 4.46 14.93 1.74
N PRO A 405 5.80 15.01 1.67
CA PRO A 405 6.52 15.11 0.40
C PRO A 405 6.27 13.93 -0.55
N ALA A 406 5.93 12.76 0.00
CA ALA A 406 5.59 11.56 -0.74
C ALA A 406 4.31 10.91 -0.20
N VAL A 407 3.46 10.44 -1.11
CA VAL A 407 2.23 9.70 -0.83
C VAL A 407 2.29 8.39 -1.61
N ILE A 408 2.35 7.26 -0.91
CA ILE A 408 2.17 5.93 -1.48
C ILE A 408 0.68 5.61 -1.45
N VAL A 409 0.10 5.37 -2.62
CA VAL A 409 -1.34 5.11 -2.78
C VAL A 409 -1.53 4.05 -3.86
N GLU A 410 -2.52 3.19 -3.66
CA GLU A 410 -2.87 2.20 -4.68
C GLU A 410 -3.30 2.85 -6.01
N CYS A 411 -3.19 2.10 -7.10
CA CYS A 411 -3.78 2.41 -8.38
C CYS A 411 -4.20 1.10 -9.05
N SER A 412 -5.07 0.34 -8.39
CA SER A 412 -5.44 -1.03 -8.82
C SER A 412 -6.04 -1.06 -10.22
N PHE A 413 -6.72 -0.01 -10.66
CA PHE A 413 -7.43 0.05 -11.94
C PHE A 413 -6.98 1.23 -12.82
N MET A 414 -6.99 1.01 -14.13
CA MET A 414 -6.72 2.00 -15.18
C MET A 414 -7.34 1.56 -16.51
N ALA A 415 -7.55 2.52 -17.42
CA ALA A 415 -8.00 2.28 -18.79
C ALA A 415 -6.90 1.64 -19.66
N ALA A 416 -6.59 0.38 -19.38
CA ALA A 416 -5.61 -0.46 -20.06
C ALA A 416 -6.14 -1.89 -20.17
N GLY A 417 -5.44 -2.75 -20.91
CA GLY A 417 -5.83 -4.17 -21.04
C GLY A 417 -7.23 -4.38 -21.65
N GLY A 418 -7.70 -3.45 -22.47
CA GLY A 418 -9.01 -3.50 -23.13
C GLY A 418 -10.18 -2.88 -22.36
N MET A 419 -9.96 -2.33 -21.15
CA MET A 419 -11.01 -1.63 -20.40
C MET A 419 -11.09 -0.14 -20.76
N THR A 420 -12.31 0.39 -20.79
CA THR A 420 -12.55 1.84 -20.84
C THR A 420 -12.29 2.50 -19.48
N GLU A 421 -12.27 3.83 -19.47
CA GLU A 421 -12.13 4.61 -18.23
C GLU A 421 -13.34 4.40 -17.30
N GLU A 422 -14.54 4.35 -17.86
CA GLU A 422 -15.78 4.10 -17.11
C GLU A 422 -15.82 2.70 -16.51
N GLU A 423 -15.40 1.67 -17.25
CA GLU A 423 -15.31 0.31 -16.75
C GLU A 423 -14.28 0.19 -15.63
N SER A 424 -13.13 0.83 -15.80
CA SER A 424 -12.08 0.90 -14.79
C SER A 424 -12.56 1.57 -13.50
N GLU A 425 -13.29 2.69 -13.58
CA GLU A 425 -13.86 3.37 -12.43
C GLU A 425 -14.93 2.54 -11.73
N ALA A 426 -15.82 1.92 -12.50
CA ALA A 426 -16.88 1.09 -11.97
C ALA A 426 -16.33 -0.11 -11.20
N GLU A 427 -15.31 -0.78 -11.73
CA GLU A 427 -14.66 -1.92 -11.07
C GLU A 427 -13.91 -1.49 -9.80
N ALA A 428 -13.23 -0.34 -9.84
CA ALA A 428 -12.57 0.23 -8.67
C ALA A 428 -13.58 0.50 -7.54
N VAL A 429 -14.69 1.17 -7.85
CA VAL A 429 -15.75 1.47 -6.88
C VAL A 429 -16.35 0.17 -6.31
N LEU A 430 -16.67 -0.78 -7.19
CA LEU A 430 -17.29 -2.05 -6.80
C LEU A 430 -16.43 -2.83 -5.79
N ARG A 431 -15.10 -2.77 -5.94
CA ARG A 431 -14.16 -3.51 -5.10
C ARG A 431 -13.53 -2.69 -3.98
N GLY A 432 -13.94 -1.43 -3.81
CA GLY A 432 -13.39 -0.55 -2.78
C GLY A 432 -11.93 -0.17 -3.02
N HIS A 433 -11.58 0.07 -4.28
CA HIS A 433 -10.25 0.46 -4.74
C HIS A 433 -10.29 1.81 -5.48
N LEU A 434 -9.15 2.21 -6.03
CA LEU A 434 -8.99 3.44 -6.79
C LEU A 434 -8.60 3.16 -8.25
N SER A 435 -9.17 3.94 -9.17
CA SER A 435 -8.71 4.01 -10.56
C SER A 435 -7.81 5.22 -10.81
N TRP A 436 -6.92 5.11 -11.81
CA TRP A 436 -6.06 6.23 -12.21
C TRP A 436 -6.82 7.53 -12.50
N SER A 437 -7.94 7.45 -13.21
CA SER A 437 -8.79 8.59 -13.55
C SER A 437 -9.31 9.34 -12.33
N GLN A 438 -9.63 8.64 -11.25
CA GLN A 438 -10.07 9.23 -9.99
C GLN A 438 -8.94 9.96 -9.26
N LEU A 439 -7.71 9.47 -9.37
CA LEU A 439 -6.52 10.02 -8.70
C LEU A 439 -5.87 11.17 -9.48
N LEU A 440 -5.91 11.15 -10.81
CA LEU A 440 -5.25 12.12 -11.67
C LEU A 440 -5.57 13.58 -11.30
N PRO A 441 -6.83 14.00 -11.04
CA PRO A 441 -7.12 15.38 -10.62
C PRO A 441 -6.41 15.79 -9.32
N ILE A 442 -6.23 14.86 -8.39
CA ILE A 442 -5.55 15.11 -7.11
C ILE A 442 -4.05 15.26 -7.34
N VAL A 443 -3.45 14.40 -8.18
CA VAL A 443 -2.03 14.47 -8.54
C VAL A 443 -1.69 15.80 -9.20
N LEU A 444 -2.51 16.23 -10.16
CA LEU A 444 -2.31 17.48 -10.89
C LEU A 444 -2.45 18.72 -10.00
N ALA A 445 -3.36 18.67 -9.03
CA ALA A 445 -3.55 19.78 -8.08
C ALA A 445 -2.41 19.92 -7.07
N HIS A 446 -1.52 18.93 -6.92
CA HIS A 446 -0.48 18.89 -5.89
C HIS A 446 0.91 18.59 -6.47
N PRO A 447 1.46 19.45 -7.35
CA PRO A 447 2.75 19.23 -8.01
C PRO A 447 3.95 19.16 -7.04
N GLY A 448 3.81 19.68 -5.81
CA GLY A 448 4.83 19.59 -4.76
C GLY A 448 4.86 18.25 -4.01
N THR A 449 3.86 17.39 -4.21
CA THR A 449 3.77 16.04 -3.62
C THR A 449 4.11 15.00 -4.67
N THR A 450 5.00 14.07 -4.34
CA THR A 450 5.28 12.91 -5.20
C THR A 450 4.35 11.76 -4.86
N PHE A 451 3.58 11.28 -5.84
CA PHE A 451 2.69 10.14 -5.69
C PHE A 451 3.38 8.86 -6.16
N VAL A 452 3.58 7.91 -5.25
CA VAL A 452 4.11 6.58 -5.58
C VAL A 452 2.93 5.65 -5.79
N LEU A 453 2.68 5.30 -7.05
CA LEU A 453 1.57 4.45 -7.45
C LEU A 453 2.01 2.99 -7.31
N VAL A 454 1.23 2.25 -6.52
CA VAL A 454 1.50 0.85 -6.16
C VAL A 454 0.25 0.01 -6.36
N HIS A 455 0.31 -1.28 -6.05
CA HIS A 455 -0.85 -2.16 -5.98
C HIS A 455 -1.63 -2.28 -7.29
N PHE A 456 -0.95 -2.25 -8.43
CA PHE A 456 -1.61 -2.48 -9.72
C PHE A 456 -2.22 -3.88 -9.78
N SER A 457 -3.38 -4.01 -10.41
CA SER A 457 -4.02 -5.32 -10.60
C SER A 457 -3.17 -6.26 -11.45
N GLU A 458 -3.11 -7.53 -11.05
CA GLU A 458 -2.51 -8.64 -11.81
C GLU A 458 -3.02 -8.79 -13.24
N ARG A 459 -4.16 -8.18 -13.58
CA ARG A 459 -4.68 -8.16 -14.95
C ARG A 459 -3.81 -7.39 -15.93
N TYR A 460 -2.96 -6.47 -15.45
CA TYR A 460 -2.10 -5.65 -16.30
C TYR A 460 -0.66 -6.11 -16.20
N THR A 461 -0.01 -6.37 -17.31
CA THR A 461 1.44 -6.55 -17.34
C THR A 461 2.16 -5.24 -17.00
N ASP A 462 3.38 -5.32 -16.48
CA ASP A 462 4.20 -4.11 -16.21
C ASP A 462 4.43 -3.28 -17.48
N ARG A 463 4.42 -3.94 -18.64
CA ARG A 463 4.47 -3.30 -19.94
C ARG A 463 3.22 -2.45 -20.20
N GLU A 464 2.02 -3.02 -20.03
CA GLU A 464 0.76 -2.29 -20.22
C GLU A 464 0.63 -1.11 -19.27
N ILE A 465 1.07 -1.27 -18.00
CA ILE A 465 1.14 -0.17 -17.04
C ILE A 465 2.04 0.95 -17.59
N ARG A 466 3.27 0.65 -17.96
CA ARG A 466 4.21 1.66 -18.49
C ARG A 466 3.68 2.32 -19.77
N GLU A 467 3.13 1.55 -20.69
CA GLU A 467 2.59 2.06 -21.95
C GLU A 467 1.38 2.98 -21.72
N HIS A 468 0.46 2.63 -20.82
CA HIS A 468 -0.68 3.48 -20.45
C HIS A 468 -0.20 4.87 -19.98
N PHE A 469 0.72 4.89 -19.01
CA PHE A 469 1.23 6.11 -18.41
C PHE A 469 2.14 6.93 -19.36
N LEU A 470 2.87 6.27 -20.27
CA LEU A 470 3.63 6.97 -21.32
C LEU A 470 2.72 7.63 -22.35
N ALA A 471 1.66 6.94 -22.78
CA ALA A 471 0.72 7.44 -23.78
C ALA A 471 -0.13 8.61 -23.26
N SER A 472 -0.50 8.59 -21.98
CA SER A 472 -1.35 9.61 -21.36
C SER A 472 -0.62 10.92 -20.99
N GLY A 473 0.71 10.99 -21.17
CA GLY A 473 1.50 12.15 -20.74
C GLY A 473 1.56 12.28 -19.21
N SER A 474 2.11 11.25 -18.54
CA SER A 474 2.21 11.18 -17.07
C SER A 474 2.68 12.48 -16.40
N PRO A 475 2.02 12.92 -15.32
CA PRO A 475 2.51 14.02 -14.50
C PRO A 475 3.93 13.75 -13.98
N PRO A 476 4.80 14.77 -13.89
CA PRO A 476 6.20 14.57 -13.47
C PRO A 476 6.34 14.20 -11.99
N ASN A 477 5.28 14.37 -11.20
CA ASN A 477 5.24 14.10 -9.76
C ASN A 477 4.66 12.72 -9.42
N ILE A 478 4.71 11.76 -10.34
CA ILE A 478 4.39 10.35 -10.04
C ILE A 478 5.61 9.44 -10.15
N VAL A 479 5.59 8.35 -9.39
CA VAL A 479 6.52 7.22 -9.49
C VAL A 479 5.69 5.96 -9.63
N LEU A 480 5.88 5.22 -10.73
CA LEU A 480 5.27 3.90 -10.91
C LEU A 480 6.16 2.85 -10.25
N TRP A 481 5.62 2.08 -9.30
CA TRP A 481 6.36 1.02 -8.62
C TRP A 481 6.15 -0.34 -9.33
N VAL A 482 6.81 -0.50 -10.48
CA VAL A 482 6.73 -1.68 -11.39
C VAL A 482 8.06 -2.04 -12.03
#